data_AF-A0A7Y3XGT0-F1
#
_entry.id   AF-A0A7Y3XGT0-F1
#
_cell.length_a   1.000
_cell.length_b   1.000
_cell.length_c   1.000
_cell.angle_alpha   90.00
_cell.angle_beta   90.00
_cell.angle_gamma   90.00
#
_symmetry.space_group_name_H-M   'P 1'
#
loop_
_entity.id
_entity.type
_entity.pdbx_description
1 polymer ?
#
loop_
_entity_poly.entity_id
_entity_poly.type
_entity_poly.pdbx_seq_one_letter_code
_entity_poly.pdbx_strand_id
1 'polypeptide(L)' 'MLTVGAAFFLFRIFDIIKVPPANLMEQFPGGWGILLDDLLAGLYANIVLQLFLNLALPLLAGRT' A
#
# COMPACT_ATOMS: atom_id res chain seq x y z
N MET A 1 14.94 -2.44 -9.22
CA MET A 1 14.04 -2.12 -10.35
C MET A 1 12.71 -2.85 -10.23
N LEU A 2 12.69 -4.20 -10.15
CA LEU A 2 11.44 -4.97 -10.01
C LEU A 2 10.61 -4.59 -8.75
N THR A 3 11.27 -4.41 -7.61
CA THR A 3 10.61 -4.03 -6.34
C THR A 3 9.94 -2.66 -6.39
N VAL A 4 10.56 -1.69 -7.06
CA VAL A 4 10.00 -0.34 -7.24
C VAL A 4 8.77 -0.40 -8.16
N GLY A 5 8.84 -1.18 -9.24
CA GLY A 5 7.68 -1.42 -10.12
C GLY A 5 6.52 -2.09 -9.40
N ALA A 6 6.82 -3.12 -8.58
CA ALA A 6 5.81 -3.80 -7.76
C ALA A 6 5.20 -2.86 -6.70
N ALA A 7 6.01 -2.05 -6.02
CA ALA A 7 5.56 -1.05 -5.06
C ALA A 7 4.63 -0.02 -5.70
N PHE A 8 4.99 0.50 -6.88
CA PHE A 8 4.16 1.45 -7.64
C PHE A 8 2.82 0.83 -8.05
N PHE A 9 2.82 -0.43 -8.49
CA PHE A 9 1.59 -1.10 -8.90
C PHE A 9 0.66 -1.34 -7.70
N LEU A 10 1.20 -1.80 -6.58
CA LEU A 10 0.46 -1.96 -5.32
C LEU A 10 -0.10 -0.62 -4.85
N PHE A 11 0.70 0.44 -4.87
CA PHE A 11 0.27 1.79 -4.53
C PHE A 11 -0.94 2.22 -5.34
N ARG A 12 -0.92 2.05 -6.67
CA ARG A 12 -2.07 2.41 -7.51
C ARG A 12 -3.32 1.59 -7.22
N ILE A 13 -3.18 0.31 -6.90
CA ILE A 13 -4.32 -0.51 -6.50
C ILE A 13 -4.96 0.06 -5.22
N PHE A 14 -4.16 0.37 -4.20
CA PHE A 14 -4.68 0.88 -2.93
C PHE A 14 -5.26 2.28 -3.03
N ASP A 15 -4.65 3.14 -3.85
CA ASP A 15 -5.14 4.49 -4.13
C ASP A 15 -6.49 4.48 -4.89
N ILE A 16 -6.68 3.56 -5.85
CA ILE A 16 -7.96 3.43 -6.59
C ILE A 16 -9.05 2.80 -5.72
N ILE A 17 -8.73 1.74 -4.96
CA ILE A 17 -9.71 1.01 -4.14
C ILE A 17 -10.10 1.81 -2.90
N LYS A 18 -9.20 2.66 -2.37
CA LYS A 18 -9.38 3.42 -1.13
C LYS A 18 -9.87 2.55 0.04
N VAL A 19 -9.07 1.54 0.39
CA VAL A 19 -9.39 0.62 1.50
C VAL A 19 -9.51 1.43 2.82
N PRO A 20 -10.53 1.17 3.67
CA PRO A 20 -10.66 1.84 4.96
C PRO A 20 -9.39 1.69 5.82
N PRO A 21 -8.89 2.76 6.47
CA PRO A 21 -9.58 4.01 6.80
C PRO A 21 -9.24 5.19 5.88
N ALA A 22 -8.66 4.96 4.70
CA ALA A 22 -8.35 6.02 3.74
C ALA A 22 -9.61 6.85 3.42
N ASN A 23 -10.69 6.18 3.02
CA ASN A 23 -12.01 6.77 2.79
C ASN A 23 -12.67 7.53 3.97
N LEU A 24 -12.14 7.46 5.20
CA LEU A 24 -12.61 8.28 6.34
C LEU A 24 -11.93 9.67 6.38
N MET A 25 -10.83 9.84 5.66
CA MET A 25 -10.02 11.06 5.65
C MET A 25 -10.64 12.19 4.81
N GLU A 26 -11.63 11.89 3.97
CA GLU A 26 -12.38 12.89 3.19
C GLU A 26 -13.20 13.87 4.07
N GLN A 27 -13.36 13.57 5.36
CA GLN A 27 -14.04 14.44 6.32
C GLN A 27 -13.15 15.59 6.83
N PHE A 28 -11.84 15.57 6.55
CA PHE A 28 -10.93 16.62 6.98
C PHE A 28 -11.08 17.86 6.08
N PRO A 29 -11.26 19.06 6.67
CA PRO A 29 -11.41 20.29 5.89
C PRO A 29 -10.11 20.63 5.13
N GLY A 30 -10.27 21.06 3.87
CA GLY A 30 -9.16 21.43 2.98
C GLY A 30 -8.54 20.25 2.22
N GLY A 31 -7.37 20.45 1.61
CA GLY A 31 -6.66 19.42 0.84
C GLY A 31 -6.02 18.29 1.67
N TRP A 32 -6.23 18.29 2.99
CA TRP A 32 -5.63 17.31 3.91
C TRP A 32 -6.16 15.90 3.72
N GLY A 33 -7.44 15.74 3.39
CA GLY A 33 -8.03 14.42 3.15
C GLY A 33 -7.38 13.68 2.00
N ILE A 34 -7.08 14.39 0.91
CA ILE A 34 -6.41 13.84 -0.28
C ILE A 34 -4.97 13.42 0.04
N LEU A 35 -4.23 14.28 0.76
CA LEU A 35 -2.86 13.98 1.17
C LEU A 35 -2.80 12.73 2.07
N LEU A 36 -3.72 12.61 3.03
CA LEU A 36 -3.79 11.49 3.95
C LEU A 36 -4.20 10.20 3.25
N ASP A 37 -5.10 10.28 2.26
CA ASP A 37 -5.45 9.16 1.37
C ASP A 37 -4.20 8.61 0.65
N ASP A 38 -3.45 9.49 -0.01
CA ASP A 38 -2.22 9.11 -0.72
C ASP A 38 -1.18 8.49 0.22
N LEU A 39 -1.01 9.05 1.42
CA LEU A 39 -0.08 8.52 2.43
C LEU A 39 -0.48 7.12 2.91
N LEU A 40 -1.78 6.88 3.13
CA LEU A 40 -2.29 5.58 3.56
C LEU A 40 -2.15 4.53 2.45
N ALA A 41 -2.43 4.88 1.20
CA ALA A 41 -2.19 4.00 0.06
C ALA A 41 -0.69 3.61 -0.05
N GLY A 42 0.21 4.55 0.21
CA GLY A 42 1.66 4.31 0.27
C GLY A 42 2.05 3.34 1.39
N LEU A 43 1.47 3.52 2.57
CA LEU A 43 1.71 2.64 3.72
C LEU A 43 1.23 1.21 3.44
N TYR A 44 0.04 1.04 2.86
CA TYR A 44 -0.48 -0.28 2.48
C TYR A 44 0.36 -0.97 1.43
N ALA A 45 0.78 -0.26 0.39
CA ALA A 45 1.68 -0.81 -0.61
C ALA A 45 2.97 -1.33 0.02
N ASN A 46 3.56 -0.58 0.95
CA ASN A 46 4.79 -0.97 1.63
C ASN A 46 4.59 -2.21 2.52
N ILE A 47 3.55 -2.22 3.36
CA ILE A 47 3.26 -3.35 4.25
C ILE A 47 3.05 -4.64 3.45
N VAL A 48 2.23 -4.58 2.39
CA VAL A 48 1.94 -5.74 1.54
C VAL A 48 3.19 -6.23 0.82
N LEU A 49 4.00 -5.32 0.30
CA LEU A 49 5.25 -5.68 -0.35
C LEU A 49 6.23 -6.35 0.61
N GLN A 50 6.37 -5.83 1.84
CA GLN A 50 7.25 -6.44 2.85
C GLN A 50 6.74 -7.81 3.31
N LEU A 51 5.44 -7.97 3.54
CA LEU A 51 4.82 -9.27 3.82
C LEU A 51 5.09 -10.27 2.69
N PHE A 52 4.95 -9.83 1.45
CA PHE A 52 5.20 -10.70 0.31
C PHE A 52 6.68 -11.11 0.23
N LEU A 53 7.61 -10.15 0.31
CA LEU A 53 9.04 -10.41 0.12
C LEU A 53 9.69 -11.14 1.30
N ASN A 54 9.29 -10.83 2.53
CA ASN A 54 9.96 -11.33 3.73
C ASN A 54 9.23 -12.50 4.39
N LEU A 55 7.94 -12.70 4.10
CA LEU A 55 7.16 -13.79 4.69
C LEU A 55 6.65 -14.77 3.62
N ALA A 56 5.84 -14.31 2.67
CA ALA A 56 5.19 -15.21 1.71
C ALA A 56 6.19 -15.85 0.73
N LEU A 57 7.11 -15.07 0.18
CA LEU A 57 8.08 -15.54 -0.82
C LEU A 57 9.04 -16.60 -0.25
N PRO A 58 9.64 -16.43 0.95
CA PRO A 58 10.44 -17.49 1.56
C PRO A 58 9.65 -18.78 1.83
N LEU A 59 8.41 -18.66 2.33
CA LEU A 59 7.53 -19.81 2.57
C LEU A 59 7.21 -20.57 1.28
N LEU A 60 6.88 -19.85 0.21
CA LEU A 60 6.59 -20.45 -1.10
C LEU A 60 7.84 -21.05 -1.76
N ALA A 61 9.01 -20.47 -1.50
CA ALA A 61 10.28 -20.97 -2.00
C ALA A 61 10.83 -22.17 -1.21
N GLY A 62 10.11 -22.66 -0.19
CA GLY A 62 10.56 -23.74 0.69
C GLY A 62 11.82 -23.38 1.47
N ARG A 63 12.08 -22.08 1.67
CA ARG A 63 13.24 -21.57 2.39
C ARG A 63 12.84 -21.20 3.81
N THR A 64 12.80 -22.21 4.69
CA THR A 64 12.66 -22.08 6.14
C THR A 64 13.47 -23.15 6.83
#